data_AF-A0A2R6QX89-F1
#
_entry.id   AF-A0A2R6QX89-F1
#
_cell.length_a   1.000
_cell.length_b   1.000
_cell.length_c   1.000
_cell.angle_alpha   90.00
_cell.angle_beta   90.00
_cell.angle_gamma   90.00
#
_symmetry.space_group_name_H-M   'P 1'
#
loop_
_entity.id
_entity.type
_entity.pdbx_description
1 polymer ?
#
loop_
_entity_poly.entity_id
_entity_poly.type
_entity_poly.pdbx_seq_one_letter_code
_entity_poly.pdbx_strand_id
1 'polypeptide(L)'
;DTVKMQSSVLALTDLAVLPISAVLNAIKIIKNEGVEKIDPLVITQASLLGKLPVDLSSVDIIVFICRSSEFPGDQLFGEISRVLKPGGIVLLHQSSEFSAGEKITSPLERKLLVAGFLDVQAFPVKSVLQSNVVQSVGIKARKPSWQLGSSFALKKKPTKILPKVQIDEDMDLIDEDSLLTEEDLKKPQLPPVGDCEVGSTRKACKNCTCGRAEAEEKVQKLELTMDQMNNPQSACGSCGLGDAFRCGTCPYRGLAPFKLGEKVALSGNFLAADI
;
A
#
# COMPACT_ATOMS: atom_id res chain seq x y z
N ASP A 1 20.67 0.37 -44.09
CA ASP A 1 19.23 0.17 -43.85
C ASP A 1 18.89 0.30 -42.37
N THR A 2 18.63 1.53 -41.92
CA THR A 2 18.10 1.79 -40.59
C THR A 2 16.61 1.49 -40.62
N VAL A 3 16.24 0.30 -40.15
CA VAL A 3 14.84 -0.05 -39.89
C VAL A 3 14.34 0.92 -38.80
N LYS A 4 13.76 2.03 -39.23
CA LYS A 4 13.14 3.02 -38.34
C LYS A 4 11.97 2.33 -37.65
N MET A 5 12.15 1.97 -36.39
CA MET A 5 11.13 1.31 -35.59
C MET A 5 9.93 2.24 -35.44
N GLN A 6 8.84 1.91 -36.12
CA GLN A 6 7.56 2.59 -36.00
C GLN A 6 7.11 2.45 -34.53
N SER A 7 7.00 3.57 -33.82
CA SER A 7 6.58 3.54 -32.42
C SER A 7 5.09 3.24 -32.34
N SER A 8 4.72 2.23 -31.56
CA SER A 8 3.35 1.87 -31.26
C SER A 8 2.73 2.88 -30.30
N VAL A 9 1.58 3.44 -30.68
CA VAL A 9 0.89 4.47 -29.90
C VAL A 9 -0.55 4.06 -29.64
N LEU A 10 -0.96 4.16 -28.38
CA LEU A 10 -2.34 3.92 -27.93
C LEU A 10 -2.90 5.21 -27.35
N ALA A 11 -4.02 5.69 -27.89
CA ALA A 11 -4.74 6.85 -27.39
C ALA A 11 -6.04 6.41 -26.70
N LEU A 12 -6.25 6.86 -25.47
CA LEU A 12 -7.38 6.52 -24.63
C LEU A 12 -8.14 7.79 -24.24
N THR A 13 -9.46 7.76 -24.34
CA THR A 13 -10.30 8.89 -23.91
C THR A 13 -11.60 8.41 -23.27
N ASP A 14 -12.15 9.20 -22.35
CA ASP A 14 -13.52 9.07 -21.86
C ASP A 14 -14.56 9.71 -22.80
N LEU A 15 -14.11 10.47 -23.80
CA LEU A 15 -14.98 11.13 -24.77
C LEU A 15 -15.55 10.15 -25.81
N ALA A 16 -16.74 10.46 -26.32
CA ALA A 16 -17.38 9.67 -27.38
C ALA A 16 -16.63 9.75 -28.73
N VAL A 17 -15.97 10.88 -28.99
CA VAL A 17 -15.23 11.14 -30.22
C VAL A 17 -13.89 11.80 -29.86
N LEU A 18 -12.81 11.28 -30.45
CA LEU A 18 -11.48 11.87 -30.32
C LEU A 18 -10.89 12.12 -31.72
N PRO A 19 -10.62 13.38 -32.10
CA PRO A 19 -9.98 13.65 -33.37
C PRO A 19 -8.52 13.19 -33.33
N ILE A 20 -8.09 12.46 -34.37
CA ILE A 20 -6.71 11.97 -34.50
C ILE A 20 -5.69 13.13 -34.46
N SER A 21 -6.06 14.30 -34.97
CA SER A 21 -5.24 15.51 -34.89
C SER A 21 -4.87 15.89 -33.46
N ALA A 22 -5.76 15.67 -32.48
CA ALA A 22 -5.48 15.93 -31.08
C ALA A 22 -4.42 15.00 -30.53
N VAL A 23 -4.53 13.71 -30.85
CA VAL A 23 -3.56 12.68 -30.47
C VAL A 23 -2.19 12.99 -31.07
N LEU A 24 -2.14 13.32 -32.36
CA LEU A 24 -0.88 13.66 -33.04
C LEU A 24 -0.24 14.92 -32.46
N ASN A 25 -1.04 15.94 -32.11
CA ASN A 25 -0.52 17.16 -31.47
C ASN A 25 0.03 16.88 -30.08
N ALA A 26 -0.62 16.03 -29.29
CA ALA A 26 -0.14 15.62 -27.98
C ALA A 26 1.23 14.90 -28.09
N ILE A 27 1.40 14.04 -29.10
CA ILE A 27 2.66 13.32 -29.34
C ILE A 27 3.79 14.23 -29.81
N LYS A 28 3.49 15.25 -30.64
CA LYS A 28 4.46 16.26 -31.09
C LYS A 28 5.13 16.98 -29.92
N ILE A 29 4.43 17.14 -28.80
CA ILE A 29 5.00 17.80 -27.61
C ILE A 29 6.14 16.95 -27.00
N ILE A 30 6.14 15.63 -27.21
CA ILE A 30 7.13 14.72 -26.66
C ILE A 30 8.25 14.46 -27.66
N LYS A 31 7.90 14.20 -28.92
CA LYS A 31 8.84 13.99 -30.01
C LYS A 31 9.10 15.34 -30.66
N ASN A 32 10.15 16.04 -30.21
CA ASN A 32 10.65 17.29 -30.82
C ASN A 32 11.13 17.12 -32.28
N GLU A 33 11.02 15.92 -32.85
CA GLU A 33 11.37 15.61 -34.24
C GLU A 33 10.11 15.37 -35.08
N GLY A 34 10.21 15.63 -36.38
CA GLY A 34 9.13 15.51 -37.34
C GLY A 34 8.36 14.19 -37.17
N VAL A 35 7.03 14.31 -37.08
CA VAL A 35 6.12 13.16 -36.91
C VAL A 35 6.23 12.29 -38.17
N GLU A 36 7.10 11.29 -38.14
CA GLU A 36 7.02 10.14 -39.04
C GLU A 36 5.64 9.50 -38.93
N LYS A 37 5.17 8.74 -39.93
CA LYS A 37 3.82 8.13 -39.95
C LYS A 37 3.51 7.35 -38.64
N ILE A 38 2.87 8.02 -37.68
CA ILE A 38 2.30 7.42 -36.48
C ILE A 38 0.86 7.07 -36.81
N ASP A 39 0.51 5.80 -36.64
CA ASP A 39 -0.87 5.33 -36.71
C ASP A 39 -1.32 4.95 -35.30
N PRO A 40 -1.96 5.87 -34.54
CA PRO A 40 -2.36 5.61 -33.18
C PRO A 40 -3.63 4.76 -33.13
N LEU A 41 -3.61 3.69 -32.33
CA LEU A 41 -4.84 2.98 -31.97
C LEU A 41 -5.65 3.86 -31.01
N VAL A 42 -6.85 4.27 -31.40
CA VAL A 42 -7.71 5.13 -30.58
C VAL A 42 -8.83 4.30 -29.95
N ILE A 43 -8.98 4.41 -28.64
CA ILE A 43 -10.07 3.80 -27.89
C ILE A 43 -10.85 4.91 -27.17
N THR A 44 -12.12 5.04 -27.54
CA THR A 44 -13.08 5.95 -26.93
C THR A 44 -13.84 5.27 -25.80
N GLN A 45 -14.45 6.07 -24.91
CA GLN A 45 -15.17 5.57 -23.71
C GLN A 45 -14.35 4.56 -22.89
N ALA A 46 -13.04 4.78 -22.78
CA ALA A 46 -12.12 3.84 -22.14
C ALA A 46 -12.40 3.62 -20.65
N SER A 47 -13.16 4.51 -20.01
CA SER A 47 -13.67 4.34 -18.64
C SER A 47 -14.56 3.10 -18.46
N LEU A 48 -15.21 2.62 -19.54
CA LEU A 48 -16.05 1.42 -19.52
C LEU A 48 -15.25 0.12 -19.73
N LEU A 49 -13.95 0.22 -20.04
CA LEU A 49 -13.13 -0.93 -20.33
C LEU A 49 -12.46 -1.44 -19.06
N GLY A 50 -12.80 -2.67 -18.68
CA GLY A 50 -12.07 -3.37 -17.62
C GLY A 50 -10.68 -3.86 -18.04
N LYS A 51 -10.50 -4.16 -19.34
CA LYS A 51 -9.24 -4.64 -19.91
C LYS A 51 -8.94 -3.99 -21.25
N LEU A 52 -7.70 -3.54 -21.45
CA LEU A 52 -7.26 -3.01 -22.75
C LEU A 52 -7.08 -4.14 -23.77
N PRO A 53 -7.61 -4.02 -25.00
CA PRO A 53 -7.54 -5.04 -26.06
C PRO A 53 -6.17 -5.05 -26.75
N VAL A 54 -5.11 -5.06 -25.96
CA VAL A 54 -3.72 -4.89 -26.42
C VAL A 54 -2.81 -5.84 -25.64
N ASP A 55 -1.81 -6.38 -26.32
CA ASP A 55 -0.88 -7.36 -25.76
C ASP A 55 0.03 -6.76 -24.67
N LEU A 56 0.57 -7.63 -23.82
CA LEU A 56 1.50 -7.28 -22.75
C LEU A 56 2.76 -6.60 -23.30
N SER A 57 3.17 -5.48 -22.71
CA SER A 57 4.40 -4.76 -23.09
C SER A 57 4.56 -4.57 -24.62
N SER A 58 3.47 -4.23 -25.30
CA SER A 58 3.45 -4.04 -26.76
C SER A 58 3.48 -2.56 -27.15
N VAL A 59 3.09 -1.66 -26.25
CA VAL A 59 2.93 -0.23 -26.53
C VAL A 59 4.13 0.59 -26.05
N ASP A 60 4.61 1.50 -26.89
CA ASP A 60 5.72 2.42 -26.56
C ASP A 60 5.22 3.72 -25.89
N ILE A 61 4.10 4.26 -26.38
CA ILE A 61 3.53 5.54 -25.91
C ILE A 61 2.03 5.38 -25.70
N ILE A 62 1.54 5.76 -24.52
CA ILE A 62 0.11 5.84 -24.22
C ILE A 62 -0.27 7.31 -24.01
N VAL A 63 -1.34 7.77 -24.67
CA VAL A 63 -1.85 9.14 -24.59
C VAL A 63 -3.27 9.12 -24.04
N PHE A 64 -3.50 9.80 -22.92
CA PHE A 64 -4.83 10.09 -22.38
C PHE A 64 -5.28 11.47 -22.80
N ILE A 65 -6.48 11.60 -23.32
CA ILE A 65 -7.12 12.89 -23.55
C ILE A 65 -8.46 12.86 -22.84
N CYS A 66 -8.63 13.68 -21.80
CA CYS A 66 -9.83 13.67 -20.98
C CYS A 66 -10.25 15.06 -20.51
N ARG A 67 -11.49 15.14 -20.04
CA ARG A 67 -12.04 16.33 -19.37
C ARG A 67 -12.14 16.13 -17.85
N SER A 68 -12.53 14.94 -17.43
CA SER A 68 -12.65 14.59 -16.02
C SER A 68 -11.28 14.38 -15.36
N SER A 69 -11.15 14.79 -14.10
CA SER A 69 -10.00 14.46 -13.23
C SER A 69 -10.09 13.06 -12.62
N GLU A 70 -11.28 12.45 -12.72
CA GLU A 70 -11.56 11.09 -12.25
C GLU A 70 -10.95 10.05 -13.18
N PHE A 71 -10.94 10.31 -14.48
CA PHE A 71 -10.30 9.47 -15.50
C PHE A 71 -8.82 9.86 -15.72
N PRO A 72 -7.92 8.88 -15.92
CA PRO A 72 -8.13 7.42 -15.86
C PRO A 72 -8.28 6.91 -14.42
N GLY A 73 -9.08 5.85 -14.26
CA GLY A 73 -9.30 5.17 -12.97
C GLY A 73 -8.19 4.17 -12.62
N ASP A 74 -8.17 3.71 -11.37
CA ASP A 74 -7.11 2.84 -10.83
C ASP A 74 -6.96 1.52 -11.60
N GLN A 75 -8.08 0.94 -12.06
CA GLN A 75 -8.07 -0.26 -12.89
C GLN A 75 -7.33 -0.02 -14.22
N LEU A 76 -7.56 1.12 -14.87
CA LEU A 76 -6.85 1.49 -16.09
C LEU A 76 -5.36 1.68 -15.82
N PHE A 77 -4.94 2.26 -14.68
CA PHE A 77 -3.53 2.34 -14.32
C PHE A 77 -2.83 0.98 -14.24
N GLY A 78 -3.51 -0.03 -13.68
CA GLY A 78 -3.04 -1.42 -13.72
C GLY A 78 -2.88 -1.92 -15.15
N GLU A 79 -3.88 -1.73 -15.99
CA GLU A 79 -3.86 -2.14 -17.41
C GLU A 79 -2.75 -1.44 -18.21
N ILE A 80 -2.56 -0.14 -18.01
CA ILE A 80 -1.51 0.67 -18.65
C ILE A 80 -0.14 0.12 -18.29
N SER A 81 0.10 -0.13 -16.99
CA SER A 81 1.35 -0.71 -16.54
C SER A 81 1.60 -2.07 -17.20
N ARG A 82 0.56 -2.82 -17.53
CA ARG A 82 0.66 -4.13 -18.19
C ARG A 82 0.98 -4.02 -19.68
N VAL A 83 0.31 -3.12 -20.41
CA VAL A 83 0.46 -3.00 -21.88
C VAL A 83 1.68 -2.19 -22.31
N LEU A 84 2.17 -1.27 -21.45
CA LEU A 84 3.31 -0.41 -21.78
C LEU A 84 4.63 -1.16 -21.65
N LYS A 85 5.57 -0.95 -22.59
CA LYS A 85 6.94 -1.48 -22.49
C LYS A 85 7.71 -0.87 -21.32
N PRO A 86 8.71 -1.56 -20.76
CA PRO A 86 9.65 -0.95 -19.82
C PRO A 86 10.29 0.30 -20.43
N GLY A 87 10.30 1.41 -19.70
CA GLY A 87 10.77 2.71 -20.23
C GLY A 87 9.79 3.43 -21.17
N GLY A 88 8.60 2.86 -21.42
CA GLY A 88 7.56 3.51 -22.22
C GLY A 88 7.01 4.78 -21.56
N ILE A 89 6.38 5.62 -22.36
CA ILE A 89 5.93 6.96 -21.94
C ILE A 89 4.41 6.98 -21.82
N VAL A 90 3.92 7.55 -20.71
CA VAL A 90 2.52 7.90 -20.53
C VAL A 90 2.39 9.41 -20.61
N LEU A 91 1.48 9.87 -21.45
CA LEU A 91 1.09 11.26 -21.57
C LEU A 91 -0.37 11.38 -21.18
N LEU A 92 -0.68 12.35 -20.34
CA LEU A 92 -2.05 12.69 -20.00
C LEU A 92 -2.32 14.15 -20.30
N HIS A 93 -3.34 14.40 -21.12
CA HIS A 93 -3.80 15.72 -21.48
C HIS A 93 -5.19 15.92 -20.89
N GLN A 94 -5.25 16.70 -19.82
CA GLN A 94 -6.50 17.08 -19.20
C GLN A 94 -6.90 18.48 -19.66
N SER A 95 -8.15 18.62 -20.09
CA SER A 95 -8.78 19.91 -20.34
C SER A 95 -9.80 20.16 -19.23
N SER A 96 -9.61 21.21 -18.43
CA SER A 96 -10.49 21.51 -17.30
C SER A 96 -10.70 23.02 -17.19
N GLU A 97 -11.90 23.40 -16.73
CA GLU A 97 -12.22 24.78 -16.39
C GLU A 97 -11.60 25.12 -15.02
N PHE A 98 -10.32 25.48 -15.00
CA PHE A 98 -9.67 25.99 -13.79
C PHE A 98 -9.94 27.49 -13.65
N SER A 99 -10.32 27.93 -12.45
CA SER A 99 -10.11 29.32 -12.05
C SER A 99 -8.61 29.56 -11.86
N ALA A 100 -8.10 30.66 -12.41
CA ALA A 100 -6.67 30.96 -12.41
C ALA A 100 -6.14 31.11 -10.98
N GLY A 101 -5.22 30.23 -10.55
CA GLY A 101 -4.43 30.47 -9.33
C GLY A 101 -3.95 29.23 -8.56
N GLU A 102 -4.54 28.06 -8.75
CA GLU A 102 -4.19 26.89 -7.94
C GLU A 102 -3.00 26.10 -8.52
N LYS A 103 -1.82 26.27 -7.91
CA LYS A 103 -0.70 25.33 -8.02
C LYS A 103 -1.03 24.04 -7.25
N ILE A 104 -1.99 23.28 -7.73
CA ILE A 104 -2.27 21.95 -7.19
C ILE A 104 -1.46 20.97 -8.02
N THR A 105 -0.49 20.31 -7.39
CA THR A 105 0.02 19.01 -7.85
C THR A 105 -1.20 18.18 -8.23
N SER A 106 -1.41 17.97 -9.53
CA SER A 106 -2.70 17.49 -10.00
C SER A 106 -3.01 16.13 -9.35
N PRO A 107 -4.29 15.82 -9.04
CA PRO A 107 -4.65 14.51 -8.50
C PRO A 107 -4.12 13.36 -9.39
N LEU A 108 -3.99 13.64 -10.70
CA LEU A 108 -3.44 12.74 -11.69
C LEU A 108 -1.92 12.52 -11.56
N GLU A 109 -1.13 13.54 -11.20
CA GLU A 109 0.29 13.36 -10.87
C GLU A 109 0.46 12.38 -9.70
N ARG A 110 -0.33 12.57 -8.63
CA ARG A 110 -0.27 11.68 -7.46
C ARG A 110 -0.70 10.26 -7.82
N LYS A 111 -1.77 10.10 -8.60
CA LYS A 111 -2.22 8.78 -9.10
C LYS A 111 -1.14 8.09 -9.94
N LEU A 112 -0.42 8.81 -10.79
CA LEU A 112 0.69 8.26 -11.58
C LEU A 112 1.84 7.80 -10.69
N LEU A 113 2.22 8.57 -9.67
CA LEU A 113 3.26 8.19 -8.72
C LEU A 113 2.86 6.93 -7.93
N VAL A 114 1.63 6.88 -7.44
CA VAL A 114 1.09 5.72 -6.71
C VAL A 114 0.98 4.48 -7.60
N ALA A 115 0.67 4.65 -8.89
CA ALA A 115 0.67 3.58 -9.88
C ALA A 115 2.09 3.10 -10.28
N GLY A 116 3.15 3.71 -9.74
CA GLY A 116 4.53 3.27 -9.93
C GLY A 116 5.23 3.86 -11.15
N PHE A 117 4.73 4.96 -11.71
CA PHE A 117 5.42 5.69 -12.79
C PHE A 117 6.47 6.65 -12.23
N LEU A 118 7.52 6.88 -13.02
CA LEU A 118 8.66 7.74 -12.72
C LEU A 118 8.61 9.02 -13.57
N ASP A 119 9.49 9.98 -13.24
CA ASP A 119 9.71 11.21 -14.00
C ASP A 119 8.42 11.99 -14.30
N VAL A 120 7.52 12.09 -13.32
CA VAL A 120 6.24 12.78 -13.47
C VAL A 120 6.47 14.29 -13.59
N GLN A 121 6.10 14.87 -14.73
CA GLN A 121 6.27 16.29 -15.05
C GLN A 121 4.99 16.87 -15.63
N ALA A 122 4.44 17.90 -14.99
CA ALA A 122 3.31 18.66 -15.50
C ALA A 122 3.80 19.88 -16.30
N PHE A 123 3.13 20.15 -17.41
CA PHE A 123 3.40 21.28 -18.29
C PHE A 123 2.10 21.87 -18.83
N PRO A 124 2.02 23.20 -19.02
CA PRO A 124 0.86 23.82 -19.62
C PRO A 124 0.77 23.45 -21.11
N VAL A 125 -0.42 23.09 -21.57
CA VAL A 125 -0.70 22.76 -22.98
C VAL A 125 -1.66 23.76 -23.57
N LYS A 126 -1.42 24.17 -24.81
CA LYS A 126 -2.34 25.03 -25.57
C LYS A 126 -3.57 24.20 -25.95
N SER A 127 -4.77 24.71 -25.68
CA SER A 127 -6.03 24.01 -25.98
C SER A 127 -6.05 23.49 -27.42
N VAL A 128 -6.40 22.22 -27.56
CA VAL A 128 -6.51 21.50 -28.84
C VAL A 128 -7.93 21.61 -29.43
N LEU A 129 -8.89 22.11 -28.64
CA LEU A 129 -10.26 22.35 -29.07
C LEU A 129 -10.50 23.86 -29.18
N GLN A 130 -10.94 24.32 -30.35
CA GLN A 130 -11.17 25.73 -30.73
C GLN A 130 -12.36 26.39 -29.99
N SER A 131 -12.52 26.17 -28.69
CA SER A 131 -13.51 26.87 -27.88
C SER A 131 -12.83 27.63 -26.75
N ASN A 132 -13.26 28.87 -26.56
CA ASN A 132 -12.65 29.87 -25.70
C ASN A 132 -12.61 29.42 -24.23
N VAL A 133 -11.47 29.67 -23.58
CA VAL A 133 -11.23 29.62 -22.12
C VAL A 133 -11.22 28.22 -21.47
N VAL A 134 -10.46 27.26 -22.02
CA VAL A 134 -10.09 26.04 -21.28
C VAL A 134 -8.58 25.95 -21.17
N GLN A 135 -8.04 26.14 -19.96
CA GLN A 135 -6.64 25.83 -19.70
C GLN A 135 -6.48 24.30 -19.72
N SER A 136 -5.50 23.82 -20.47
CA SER A 136 -5.22 22.39 -20.52
C SER A 136 -3.85 22.10 -19.94
N VAL A 137 -3.76 21.04 -19.14
CA VAL A 137 -2.54 20.61 -18.47
C VAL A 137 -2.13 19.28 -19.08
N GLY A 138 -0.87 19.20 -19.47
CA GLY A 138 -0.20 17.97 -19.91
C GLY A 138 0.62 17.41 -18.76
N ILE A 139 0.55 16.12 -18.52
CA ILE A 139 1.37 15.41 -17.55
C ILE A 139 2.09 14.29 -18.28
N LYS A 140 3.41 14.27 -18.18
CA LYS A 140 4.26 13.22 -18.75
C LYS A 140 4.80 12.37 -17.62
N ALA A 141 4.80 11.07 -17.81
CA ALA A 141 5.39 10.10 -16.89
C ALA A 141 6.03 8.94 -17.68
N ARG A 142 6.91 8.19 -17.02
CA ARG A 142 7.64 7.07 -17.61
C ARG A 142 7.42 5.80 -16.81
N LYS A 143 7.18 4.66 -17.48
CA LYS A 143 7.17 3.36 -16.79
C LYS A 143 8.62 2.97 -16.45
N PRO A 144 8.90 2.47 -15.23
CA PRO A 144 10.21 1.98 -14.87
C PRO A 144 10.74 0.95 -15.88
N SER A 145 12.06 0.94 -16.07
CA SER A 145 12.74 -0.01 -16.97
C SER A 145 12.88 -1.40 -16.35
N TRP A 146 12.69 -1.54 -15.03
CA TRP A 146 12.75 -2.80 -14.32
C TRP A 146 11.36 -3.42 -14.13
N GLN A 147 11.29 -4.75 -14.12
CA GLN A 147 10.08 -5.50 -13.81
C GLN A 147 9.94 -5.60 -12.28
N LEU A 148 8.75 -5.35 -11.74
CA LEU A 148 8.45 -5.56 -10.33
C LEU A 148 8.67 -7.04 -9.98
N GLY A 149 9.53 -7.32 -8.99
CA GLY A 149 9.95 -8.68 -8.64
C GLY A 149 11.27 -9.13 -9.29
N SER A 150 11.89 -8.30 -10.13
CA SER A 150 13.26 -8.54 -10.59
C SER A 150 14.24 -8.27 -9.45
N SER A 151 14.72 -9.34 -8.82
CA SER A 151 15.87 -9.29 -7.92
C SER A 151 17.14 -9.44 -8.76
N PHE A 152 17.94 -8.38 -8.84
CA PHE A 152 19.31 -8.51 -9.31
C PHE A 152 20.23 -8.59 -8.09
N ALA A 153 21.13 -9.56 -8.10
CA ALA A 153 22.24 -9.55 -7.16
C ALA A 153 23.04 -8.27 -7.43
N LEU A 154 23.15 -7.39 -6.42
CA LEU A 154 24.08 -6.29 -6.46
C LEU A 154 25.46 -6.91 -6.71
N LYS A 155 25.98 -6.77 -7.93
CA LYS A 155 27.36 -7.14 -8.20
C LYS A 155 28.17 -6.17 -7.36
N LYS A 156 28.64 -6.64 -6.19
CA LYS A 156 29.74 -6.01 -5.46
C LYS A 156 30.92 -6.00 -6.43
N LYS A 157 31.01 -4.96 -7.25
CA LYS A 157 32.30 -4.58 -7.81
C LYS A 157 33.16 -4.30 -6.58
N PRO A 158 34.34 -4.91 -6.44
CA PRO A 158 35.31 -4.48 -5.45
C PRO A 158 35.87 -3.13 -5.92
N THR A 159 35.03 -2.10 -5.92
CA THR A 159 35.49 -0.74 -6.15
C THR A 159 35.97 -0.26 -4.80
N LYS A 160 37.29 -0.29 -4.58
CA LYS A 160 37.98 0.45 -3.51
C LYS A 160 37.89 1.96 -3.75
N ILE A 161 36.68 2.48 -3.98
CA ILE A 161 36.44 3.91 -4.16
C ILE A 161 35.12 4.21 -3.47
N LEU A 162 35.22 4.46 -2.17
CA LEU A 162 34.29 5.35 -1.47
C LEU A 162 34.23 6.68 -2.25
N PRO A 163 33.08 7.38 -2.28
CA PRO A 163 33.02 8.73 -2.83
C PRO A 163 34.13 9.54 -2.17
N LYS A 164 35.03 10.11 -2.98
CA LYS A 164 36.17 10.87 -2.48
C LYS A 164 35.66 12.20 -1.93
N VAL A 165 35.12 12.16 -0.72
CA VAL A 165 35.12 13.31 0.17
C VAL A 165 36.60 13.60 0.38
N GLN A 166 37.08 14.74 -0.12
CA GLN A 166 38.43 15.21 0.17
C GLN A 166 38.43 15.62 1.64
N ILE A 167 38.73 14.65 2.50
CA ILE A 167 39.11 14.88 3.88
C ILE A 167 40.64 14.77 3.84
N ASP A 168 41.32 15.86 4.17
CA ASP A 168 42.78 15.92 4.25
C ASP A 168 43.31 14.73 5.05
N GLU A 169 44.31 14.04 4.51
CA GLU A 169 44.92 12.83 5.08
C GLU A 169 45.77 13.11 6.35
N ASP A 170 45.75 14.35 6.86
CA ASP A 170 46.42 14.81 8.09
C ASP A 170 45.45 15.05 9.26
N MET A 171 44.20 14.61 9.15
CA MET A 171 43.31 14.48 10.32
C MET A 171 43.41 13.04 10.82
N ASP A 172 44.32 12.80 11.77
CA ASP A 172 44.38 11.55 12.54
C ASP A 172 42.98 11.20 13.04
N LEU A 173 42.32 10.26 12.37
CA LEU A 173 41.01 9.76 12.76
C LEU A 173 41.16 9.17 14.16
N ILE A 174 40.60 9.86 15.15
CA ILE A 174 40.59 9.40 16.53
C ILE A 174 39.83 8.08 16.56
N ASP A 175 40.51 7.03 17.02
CA ASP A 175 39.94 5.70 17.16
C ASP A 175 38.77 5.74 18.17
N GLU A 176 37.58 5.34 17.73
CA GLU A 176 36.35 5.37 18.52
C GLU A 176 36.41 4.45 19.74
N ASP A 177 37.20 3.36 19.65
CA ASP A 177 37.45 2.46 20.78
C ASP A 177 38.41 3.07 21.82
N SER A 178 39.26 4.04 21.43
CA SER A 178 40.10 4.79 22.39
C SER A 178 39.30 5.83 23.19
N LEU A 179 38.07 6.14 22.77
CA LEU A 179 37.18 7.08 23.46
C LEU A 179 36.28 6.41 24.51
N LEU A 180 36.20 5.07 24.49
CA LEU A 180 35.46 4.31 25.50
C LEU A 180 36.39 3.97 26.65
N THR A 181 35.96 4.25 27.89
CA THR A 181 36.72 3.78 29.06
C THR A 181 36.42 2.32 29.32
N GLU A 182 37.29 1.65 30.07
CA GLU A 182 37.09 0.25 30.48
C GLU A 182 35.84 0.03 31.35
N GLU A 183 35.22 1.09 31.86
CA GLU A 183 33.90 1.04 32.50
C GLU A 183 32.75 0.94 31.50
N ASP A 184 32.82 1.59 30.33
CA ASP A 184 31.75 1.59 29.31
C ASP A 184 31.64 0.24 28.58
N LEU A 185 32.77 -0.46 28.43
CA LEU A 185 32.83 -1.79 27.82
C LEU A 185 32.27 -2.89 28.75
N LYS A 186 32.07 -2.61 30.05
CA LYS A 186 31.44 -3.56 30.96
C LYS A 186 29.94 -3.58 30.75
N LYS A 187 29.47 -4.66 30.11
CA LYS A 187 28.04 -4.99 30.05
C LYS A 187 27.43 -4.89 31.46
N PRO A 188 26.35 -4.10 31.66
CA PRO A 188 25.69 -3.99 32.95
C PRO A 188 25.31 -5.38 33.46
N GLN A 189 25.63 -5.69 34.71
CA GLN A 189 25.14 -6.92 35.33
C GLN A 189 23.62 -6.78 35.49
N LEU A 190 22.89 -7.50 34.63
CA LEU A 190 21.47 -7.71 34.84
C LEU A 190 21.33 -8.40 36.20
N PRO A 191 20.43 -7.92 37.09
CA PRO A 191 20.21 -8.56 38.37
C PRO A 191 19.89 -10.04 38.12
N PRO A 192 20.59 -10.98 38.79
CA PRO A 192 20.18 -12.36 38.77
C PRO A 192 18.83 -12.41 39.49
N VAL A 193 17.88 -13.14 38.90
CA VAL A 193 16.48 -13.23 39.35
C VAL A 193 15.62 -12.09 38.79
N GLY A 194 14.89 -12.43 37.72
CA GLY A 194 13.66 -11.72 37.43
C GLY A 194 12.73 -11.89 38.62
N ASP A 195 12.55 -10.83 39.41
CA ASP A 195 11.48 -10.65 40.42
C ASP A 195 10.11 -10.51 39.74
N CYS A 196 9.93 -11.14 38.58
CA CYS A 196 8.64 -11.42 38.02
C CYS A 196 8.24 -12.79 38.55
N GLU A 197 7.86 -12.83 39.82
CA GLU A 197 7.18 -13.96 40.45
C GLU A 197 5.79 -14.08 39.79
N VAL A 198 5.76 -14.50 38.52
CA VAL A 198 4.53 -14.86 37.82
C VAL A 198 4.13 -16.23 38.32
N GLY A 199 3.73 -16.30 39.59
CA GLY A 199 2.97 -17.43 40.08
C GLY A 199 1.75 -17.63 39.18
N SER A 200 1.38 -18.89 38.94
CA SER A 200 0.26 -19.30 38.07
C SER A 200 -1.09 -18.62 38.40
N THR A 201 -1.17 -17.89 39.51
CA THR A 201 -2.33 -17.13 39.95
C THR A 201 -1.88 -15.73 40.37
N ARG A 202 -2.31 -14.70 39.63
CA ARG A 202 -2.04 -13.29 39.95
C ARG A 202 -2.73 -12.94 41.27
N LYS A 203 -1.98 -12.65 42.33
CA LYS A 203 -2.51 -12.17 43.62
C LYS A 203 -2.78 -10.66 43.57
N ALA A 204 -3.75 -10.19 44.35
CA ALA A 204 -3.97 -8.76 44.59
C ALA A 204 -2.76 -8.11 45.31
N CYS A 205 -2.51 -6.82 45.01
CA CYS A 205 -1.44 -6.05 45.66
C CYS A 205 -1.66 -5.94 47.19
N LYS A 206 -0.57 -5.85 47.96
CA LYS A 206 -0.58 -5.82 49.45
C LYS A 206 -1.45 -4.72 50.07
N ASN A 207 -1.80 -3.66 49.34
CA ASN A 207 -2.74 -2.59 49.74
C ASN A 207 -3.75 -2.26 48.61
N CYS A 208 -4.37 -3.26 47.97
CA CYS A 208 -5.40 -2.97 46.94
C CYS A 208 -6.65 -2.36 47.58
N THR A 209 -6.89 -1.10 47.28
CA THR A 209 -8.15 -0.37 47.53
C THR A 209 -9.15 -0.54 46.38
N CYS A 210 -8.79 -1.37 45.39
CA CYS A 210 -9.46 -1.56 44.11
C CYS A 210 -10.53 -2.68 44.10
N GLY A 211 -10.84 -3.28 45.26
CA GLY A 211 -11.84 -4.35 45.39
C GLY A 211 -11.40 -5.74 44.87
N ARG A 212 -10.19 -5.86 44.33
CA ARG A 212 -9.69 -7.13 43.78
C ARG A 212 -9.35 -8.17 44.85
N ALA A 213 -8.95 -7.73 46.04
CA ALA A 213 -8.69 -8.61 47.17
C ALA A 213 -9.96 -9.34 47.64
N GLU A 214 -11.10 -8.63 47.65
CA GLU A 214 -12.41 -9.18 48.05
C GLU A 214 -12.93 -10.22 47.04
N ALA A 215 -12.65 -10.01 45.75
CA ALA A 215 -13.01 -10.93 44.68
C ALA A 215 -12.21 -12.25 44.76
N GLU A 216 -10.94 -12.20 45.14
CA GLU A 216 -10.09 -13.39 45.29
C GLU A 216 -10.51 -14.23 46.52
N GLU A 217 -10.97 -13.62 47.62
CA GLU A 217 -11.49 -14.35 48.78
C GLU A 217 -12.85 -15.03 48.49
N LYS A 218 -13.73 -14.37 47.73
CA LYS A 218 -15.03 -14.95 47.33
C LYS A 218 -14.88 -16.19 46.44
N VAL A 219 -13.84 -16.26 45.62
CA VAL A 219 -13.56 -17.42 44.75
C VAL A 219 -13.02 -18.61 45.54
N GLN A 220 -12.31 -18.39 46.65
CA GLN A 220 -11.76 -19.48 47.46
C GLN A 220 -12.79 -20.13 48.41
N LYS A 221 -13.92 -19.49 48.67
CA LYS A 221 -14.93 -19.94 49.66
C LYS A 221 -16.17 -20.62 49.05
N LEU A 222 -16.18 -20.90 47.75
CA LEU A 222 -17.29 -21.57 47.06
C LEU A 222 -16.90 -23.01 46.73
N GLU A 223 -17.14 -23.92 47.68
CA GLU A 223 -17.31 -25.34 47.39
C GLU A 223 -18.45 -25.49 46.35
N LEU A 224 -18.11 -26.08 45.21
CA LEU A 224 -18.95 -26.18 44.02
C LEU A 224 -20.24 -26.98 44.30
N THR A 225 -21.38 -26.31 44.42
CA THR A 225 -22.69 -26.95 44.42
C THR A 225 -23.12 -27.31 42.99
N MET A 226 -23.89 -28.40 42.86
CA MET A 226 -24.31 -29.06 41.61
C MET A 226 -25.03 -28.14 40.58
N ASP A 227 -25.40 -26.92 40.96
CA ASP A 227 -25.99 -25.93 40.06
C ASP A 227 -24.97 -25.27 39.09
N GLN A 228 -23.67 -25.31 39.40
CA GLN A 228 -22.63 -24.74 38.53
C GLN A 228 -22.24 -25.63 37.34
N MET A 229 -22.63 -26.91 37.31
CA MET A 229 -22.47 -27.77 36.13
C MET A 229 -23.45 -27.42 35.00
N ASN A 230 -24.61 -26.84 35.34
CA ASN A 230 -25.65 -26.51 34.35
C ASN A 230 -25.52 -25.09 33.77
N ASN A 231 -24.68 -24.24 34.37
CA ASN A 231 -24.35 -22.91 33.83
C ASN A 231 -22.96 -22.47 34.32
N PRO A 232 -21.86 -22.99 33.74
CA PRO A 232 -20.52 -22.55 34.09
C PRO A 232 -20.33 -21.08 33.70
N GLN A 233 -20.33 -20.19 34.69
CA GLN A 233 -19.90 -18.81 34.49
C GLN A 233 -18.40 -18.81 34.23
N SER A 234 -18.00 -18.51 32.99
CA SER A 234 -16.60 -18.27 32.66
C SER A 234 -16.08 -17.05 33.42
N ALA A 235 -14.80 -17.06 33.80
CA ALA A 235 -14.13 -15.93 34.44
C ALA A 235 -14.21 -14.59 33.68
N CYS A 236 -14.54 -14.59 32.37
CA CYS A 236 -14.66 -13.38 31.56
C CYS A 236 -16.08 -12.76 31.48
N GLY A 237 -17.10 -13.38 32.09
CA GLY A 237 -18.46 -12.85 32.19
C GLY A 237 -19.22 -12.63 30.86
N SER A 238 -18.61 -12.91 29.70
CA SER A 238 -19.11 -12.47 28.38
C SER A 238 -19.58 -13.62 27.47
N CYS A 239 -19.82 -14.82 28.02
CA CYS A 239 -20.20 -16.00 27.25
C CYS A 239 -21.42 -15.82 26.33
N GLY A 240 -22.40 -15.00 26.71
CA GLY A 240 -23.63 -14.78 25.93
C GLY A 240 -23.44 -13.90 24.69
N LEU A 241 -22.33 -13.19 24.57
CA LEU A 241 -22.10 -12.20 23.50
C LEU A 241 -21.55 -12.79 22.19
N GLY A 242 -21.32 -14.11 22.15
CA GLY A 242 -20.81 -14.82 20.97
C GLY A 242 -19.29 -14.99 20.96
N ASP A 243 -18.79 -15.72 19.96
CA ASP A 243 -17.40 -16.22 19.91
C ASP A 243 -16.32 -15.15 19.85
N ALA A 244 -16.63 -13.97 19.31
CA ALA A 244 -15.70 -12.84 19.33
C ALA A 244 -15.32 -12.41 20.75
N PHE A 245 -16.16 -12.69 21.75
CA PHE A 245 -15.99 -12.29 23.15
C PHE A 245 -15.75 -13.46 24.10
N ARG A 246 -15.68 -14.68 23.56
CA ARG A 246 -15.44 -15.90 24.35
C ARG A 246 -13.94 -16.19 24.42
N CYS A 247 -13.44 -16.47 25.62
CA CYS A 247 -12.04 -16.87 25.81
C CYS A 247 -11.74 -18.19 25.09
N GLY A 248 -10.46 -18.44 24.82
CA GLY A 248 -10.02 -19.59 24.03
C GLY A 248 -10.48 -20.96 24.56
N THR A 249 -10.70 -21.07 25.87
CA THR A 249 -11.15 -22.28 26.60
C THR A 249 -12.66 -22.28 26.90
N CYS A 250 -13.46 -21.44 26.25
CA CYS A 250 -14.91 -21.37 26.50
C CYS A 250 -15.64 -22.59 25.94
N PRO A 251 -16.42 -23.34 26.76
CA PRO A 251 -17.17 -24.52 26.29
C PRO A 251 -18.22 -24.21 25.22
N TYR A 252 -18.68 -22.96 25.17
CA TYR A 252 -19.72 -22.52 24.22
C TYR A 252 -19.15 -22.00 22.90
N ARG A 253 -17.84 -22.12 22.66
CA ARG A 253 -17.21 -21.63 21.43
C ARG A 253 -17.74 -22.39 20.21
N GLY A 254 -18.22 -21.67 19.21
CA GLY A 254 -18.88 -22.20 18.01
C GLY A 254 -20.41 -22.16 18.07
N LEU A 255 -21.00 -21.82 19.23
CA LEU A 255 -22.46 -21.72 19.38
C LEU A 255 -22.96 -20.30 19.14
N ALA A 256 -24.23 -20.16 18.78
CA ALA A 256 -24.83 -18.84 18.62
C ALA A 256 -24.76 -18.00 19.92
N PRO A 257 -24.82 -16.67 19.83
CA PRO A 257 -25.03 -15.80 20.99
C PRO A 257 -26.31 -16.21 21.73
N PHE A 258 -26.27 -16.25 23.07
CA PHE A 258 -27.41 -16.66 23.90
C PHE A 258 -27.60 -15.72 25.09
N LYS A 259 -28.82 -15.64 25.62
CA LYS A 259 -29.11 -14.83 26.81
C LYS A 259 -28.78 -15.64 28.07
N LEU A 260 -28.07 -15.01 29.00
CA LEU A 260 -27.71 -15.62 30.28
C LEU A 260 -28.99 -15.98 31.05
N GLY A 261 -29.24 -17.27 31.25
CA GLY A 261 -30.48 -17.81 31.86
C GLY A 261 -31.27 -18.76 30.96
N GLU A 262 -30.99 -18.79 29.66
CA GLU A 262 -31.55 -19.76 28.72
C GLU A 262 -30.67 -21.01 28.67
N LYS A 263 -31.25 -22.21 28.89
CA LYS A 263 -30.50 -23.46 28.91
C LYS A 263 -29.96 -23.77 27.50
N VAL A 264 -28.66 -23.56 27.31
CA VAL A 264 -27.97 -24.03 26.10
C VAL A 264 -27.80 -25.54 26.21
N ALA A 265 -28.64 -26.30 25.52
CA ALA A 265 -28.50 -27.75 25.43
C ALA A 265 -27.26 -28.08 24.59
N LEU A 266 -26.18 -28.50 25.25
CA LEU A 266 -25.00 -29.04 24.57
C LEU A 266 -25.34 -30.46 24.10
N SER A 267 -25.32 -30.71 22.79
CA SER A 267 -25.41 -32.07 22.26
C SER A 267 -24.14 -32.86 22.59
N GLY A 268 -24.28 -34.14 22.94
CA GLY A 268 -23.22 -35.00 23.51
C GLY A 268 -21.98 -35.26 22.66
N ASN A 269 -21.81 -34.58 21.52
CA ASN A 269 -20.69 -34.78 20.60
C ASN A 269 -19.47 -33.87 20.88
N PHE A 270 -19.55 -32.97 21.87
CA PHE A 270 -18.43 -32.07 22.21
C PHE A 270 -17.23 -32.74 22.91
N LEU A 271 -17.34 -34.03 23.27
CA LEU A 271 -16.25 -34.78 23.93
C LEU A 271 -15.41 -35.63 22.98
N ALA A 272 -15.74 -35.70 21.69
CA ALA A 272 -14.88 -36.36 20.71
C ALA A 272 -13.85 -35.35 20.22
N ALA A 273 -12.57 -35.57 20.55
CA ALA A 273 -11.48 -34.88 19.87
C ALA A 273 -11.42 -35.40 18.42
N ASP A 274 -11.48 -34.49 17.45
CA ASP A 274 -11.26 -34.84 16.04
C ASP A 274 -9.83 -35.40 15.88
N ILE A 275 -9.74 -36.64 15.37
CA ILE A 275 -8.49 -37.28 14.93
C ILE A 275 -8.15 -36.79 13.52
#